data_AF-A0A532BXT8-F1
#
_entry.id   AF-A0A532BXT8-F1
#
_cell.length_a   1.000
_cell.length_b   1.000
_cell.length_c   1.000
_cell.angle_alpha   90.00
_cell.angle_beta   90.00
_cell.angle_gamma   90.00
#
_symmetry.space_group_name_H-M   'P 1'
#
loop_
_entity.id
_entity.type
_entity.pdbx_description
1 polymer ?
#
loop_
_entity_poly.entity_id
_entity_poly.type
_entity_poly.pdbx_seq_one_letter_code
_entity_poly.pdbx_strand_id
1 'polypeptide(L)' 'VDVVSKQSSELLHLFRSELLVVNENFRLAGAELARSVLGWIGGAAPGTLQSLSEPGEVQAYRRPA' A
#
# COMPACT_ATOMS: atom_id res chain seq x y z
N VAL A 1 -6.20 -5.79 -20.69
CA VAL A 1 -6.24 -4.43 -20.11
C VAL A 1 -5.80 -4.60 -18.67
N ASP A 2 -4.61 -4.11 -18.35
CA ASP A 2 -4.11 -4.17 -16.99
C ASP A 2 -4.73 -3.03 -16.19
N VAL A 3 -5.25 -3.35 -15.00
CA VAL A 3 -5.96 -2.38 -14.16
C VAL A 3 -5.07 -2.05 -12.97
N VAL A 4 -4.67 -0.79 -12.86
CA VAL A 4 -4.02 -0.26 -11.66
C VAL A 4 -5.09 0.43 -10.83
N SER A 5 -5.26 -0.03 -9.58
CA SER A 5 -6.21 0.58 -8.64
C SER A 5 -5.50 0.87 -7.32
N LYS A 6 -5.74 2.05 -6.76
CA LYS A 6 -5.23 2.48 -5.47
C LYS A 6 -6.39 2.44 -4.48
N GLN A 7 -6.44 1.41 -3.64
CA GLN A 7 -7.59 1.14 -2.77
C GLN A 7 -7.17 1.18 -1.31
N SER A 8 -7.95 1.83 -0.44
CA SER A 8 -7.72 1.81 1.01
C SER A 8 -8.19 0.52 1.70
N SER A 9 -8.92 -0.34 0.98
CA SER A 9 -9.58 -1.55 1.47
C SER A 9 -9.62 -2.62 0.36
N GLU A 10 -9.59 -3.90 0.74
CA GLU A 10 -9.57 -5.04 -0.20
C GLU A 10 -10.95 -5.33 -0.82
N LEU A 11 -11.42 -4.43 -1.69
CA LEU A 11 -12.78 -4.50 -2.24
C LEU A 11 -12.83 -4.97 -3.70
N LEU A 12 -11.70 -5.00 -4.42
CA LEU A 12 -11.67 -5.28 -5.86
C LEU A 12 -12.32 -6.62 -6.23
N HIS A 13 -12.08 -7.67 -5.45
CA HIS A 13 -12.68 -8.98 -5.73
C HIS A 13 -14.19 -9.04 -5.53
N LEU A 14 -14.80 -8.09 -4.80
CA LEU A 14 -16.27 -7.97 -4.71
C LEU A 14 -16.88 -7.52 -6.03
N PHE A 15 -16.18 -6.69 -6.80
CA PHE A 15 -16.65 -6.14 -8.07
C PHE A 15 -16.18 -6.95 -9.27
N ARG A 16 -14.99 -7.55 -9.16
CA ARG A 16 -14.38 -8.33 -10.24
C ARG A 16 -13.43 -9.39 -9.69
N SER A 17 -13.94 -10.60 -9.59
CA SER A 17 -13.23 -11.73 -8.99
C SER A 17 -12.04 -12.24 -9.82
N GLU A 18 -12.00 -11.93 -11.12
CA GLU A 18 -10.95 -12.40 -12.04
C GLU A 18 -9.65 -11.58 -11.94
N LEU A 19 -9.64 -10.51 -11.13
CA LEU A 19 -8.47 -9.66 -10.98
C LEU A 19 -7.38 -10.34 -10.14
N LEU A 20 -6.13 -10.24 -10.62
CA LEU A 20 -4.95 -10.43 -9.80
C LEU A 20 -4.65 -9.11 -9.09
N VAL A 21 -4.59 -9.13 -7.76
CA VAL A 21 -4.50 -7.92 -6.94
C VAL A 21 -3.22 -7.93 -6.13
N VAL A 22 -2.51 -6.81 -6.10
CA VAL A 22 -1.45 -6.56 -5.11
C VAL A 22 -1.93 -5.42 -4.22
N ASN A 23 -2.07 -5.69 -2.92
CA ASN A 23 -2.56 -4.70 -1.97
C ASN A 23 -1.41 -3.83 -1.44
N GLU A 24 -1.60 -2.52 -1.47
CA GLU A 24 -0.70 -1.54 -0.85
C GLU A 24 -1.18 -1.24 0.57
N ASN A 25 -0.24 -1.22 1.54
CA ASN A 25 -0.58 -0.93 2.93
C ASN A 25 -0.64 0.58 3.20
N PHE A 26 -1.82 1.17 3.04
CA PHE A 26 -2.06 2.60 3.28
C PHE A 26 -1.85 3.05 4.72
N ARG A 27 -2.07 2.16 5.70
CA ARG A 27 -1.83 2.47 7.11
C ARG A 27 -0.35 2.60 7.39
N LEU A 28 0.47 1.72 6.81
CA LEU A 28 1.92 1.82 6.87
C LEU A 28 2.41 3.10 6.19
N ALA A 29 1.93 3.40 4.99
CA ALA A 29 2.30 4.64 4.28
C ALA A 29 1.99 5.90 5.10
N GLY A 30 0.83 5.95 5.75
CA GLY A 30 0.46 7.04 6.66
C GLY A 30 1.38 7.15 7.88
N ALA A 31 1.75 6.01 8.48
CA ALA A 31 2.68 5.97 9.62
C ALA A 31 4.11 6.39 9.23
N GLU A 32 4.61 5.95 8.08
CA GLU A 32 5.90 6.38 7.53
C GLU A 32 5.89 7.87 7.22
N LEU A 33 4.82 8.39 6.61
CA LEU A 33 4.69 9.83 6.36
C LEU A 33 4.72 10.63 7.67
N ALA A 34 3.96 10.23 8.68
CA ALA A 34 3.96 10.90 9.98
C ALA A 34 5.35 10.87 10.64
N ARG A 35 6.03 9.72 10.60
CA ARG A 35 7.41 9.56 11.10
C ARG A 35 8.36 10.50 10.38
N SER A 36 8.31 10.58 9.06
CA SER A 36 9.17 11.43 8.25
C SER A 36 8.93 12.91 8.52
N VAL A 37 7.67 13.33 8.64
CA VAL A 37 7.32 14.72 8.98
C VAL A 37 7.84 15.10 10.36
N LEU A 38 7.59 14.28 11.39
CA LEU A 38 8.09 14.54 12.74
C LEU A 38 9.62 14.52 12.81
N GLY A 39 10.26 13.59 12.09
CA GLY A 39 11.72 13.52 11.98
C GLY A 39 12.31 14.77 11.33
N TRP A 40 11.67 15.29 10.27
CA TRP A 40 12.11 16.52 9.61
C TRP A 40 11.97 17.74 10.53
N ILE A 41 10.85 17.85 11.25
CA ILE A 41 10.65 18.88 12.29
C ILE A 41 11.75 18.79 13.36
N GLY A 42 12.16 17.58 13.73
CA GLY A 42 13.25 17.32 14.67
C GLY A 42 14.66 17.53 14.11
N GLY A 43 14.81 17.99 12.86
CA GLY A 43 16.10 18.29 12.24
C GLY A 43 16.82 17.09 11.62
N ALA A 44 16.14 15.96 11.43
CA ALA A 44 16.73 14.81 10.74
C ALA A 44 17.04 15.14 9.26
N ALA A 45 18.11 14.52 8.74
CA ALA A 45 18.54 14.73 7.37
C ALA A 45 17.50 14.15 6.37
N PRO A 46 17.13 14.87 5.29
CA PRO A 46 16.09 14.41 4.36
C PRO A 46 16.33 13.00 3.77
N GLY A 47 17.60 12.63 3.55
CA GLY A 47 17.95 11.31 3.01
C GLY A 47 17.59 10.14 3.94
N THR A 48 17.45 10.38 5.25
CA THR A 48 17.07 9.34 6.23
C THR A 48 15.55 9.24 6.43
N LEU A 49 14.77 10.09 5.74
CA LEU A 49 13.32 10.21 5.91
C LEU A 49 12.55 9.67 4.69
N GLN A 50 13.25 8.96 3.80
CA GLN A 50 12.68 8.38 2.59
C GLN A 50 12.51 6.88 2.75
N SER A 51 11.36 6.38 2.35
CA SER A 51 11.04 4.96 2.37
C SER A 51 10.24 4.58 1.13
N LEU A 52 10.50 3.39 0.58
CA LEU A 52 9.68 2.76 -0.44
C LEU A 52 9.26 1.39 0.08
N SER A 53 7.97 1.09 0.00
CA SER A 53 7.43 -0.24 0.30
C SER A 53 7.40 -1.08 -0.98
N GLU A 54 7.92 -2.30 -0.89
CA GLU A 54 7.83 -3.25 -2.00
C GLU A 54 6.38 -3.72 -2.21
N PRO A 55 6.02 -4.12 -3.45
CA PRO A 55 4.74 -4.76 -3.72
C PRO A 55 4.58 -6.03 -2.87
N GLY A 56 3.40 -6.23 -2.31
CA GLY A 56 3.05 -7.48 -1.62
C GLY A 56 2.84 -8.66 -2.58
N GLU A 57 2.39 -9.78 -2.02
CA GLU A 57 2.03 -10.97 -2.80
C GLU A 57 0.87 -10.67 -3.75
N VAL A 58 0.93 -11.25 -4.95
CA VAL A 58 -0.19 -11.25 -5.90
C VAL A 58 -1.29 -12.17 -5.38
N GLN A 59 -2.45 -11.59 -5.08
CA GLN A 59 -3.63 -12.30 -4.59
C GLN A 59 -4.62 -12.56 -5.73
N ALA A 60 -4.94 -13.84 -5.93
CA ALA A 60 -6.09 -14.26 -6.72
C ALA A 60 -7.32 -14.43 -5.81
N TYR A 61 -8.52 -14.24 -6.34
CA TYR A 61 -9.75 -14.49 -5.59
C TYR A 61 -9.83 -15.96 -5.16
N ARG A 62 -9.95 -16.20 -3.85
CA ARG A 62 -10.30 -17.52 -3.31
C ARG A 62 -11.77 -17.55 -2.94
N ARG A 63 -12.52 -18.49 -3.54
CA ARG A 63 -13.87 -18.78 -3.08
C ARG A 63 -13.79 -19.41 -1.68
N PRO A 64 -14.59 -18.93 -0.70
CA PRO A 64 -14.79 -19.67 0.55
C PRO A 64 -15.32 -21.07 0.23
N ALA A 65 -14.86 -22.07 0.99
CA ALA A 65 -15.37 -23.44 0.92
C ALA A 65 -16.77 -23.55 1.53
#